data_AF-A0A858BZS1-F1
#
_entry.id   AF-A0A858BZS1-F1
#
_cell.length_a   1.000
_cell.length_b   1.000
_cell.length_c   1.000
_cell.angle_alpha   90.00
_cell.angle_beta   90.00
_cell.angle_gamma   90.00
#
_symmetry.space_group_name_H-M   'P 1'
#
loop_
_entity.id
_entity.type
_entity.pdbx_description
1 polymer ?
#
loop_
_entity_poly.entity_id
_entity_poly.type
_entity_poly.pdbx_seq_one_letter_code
_entity_poly.pdbx_strand_id
1 'polypeptide(L)'
;MIRKSASYADQILAHPGLIRVHSVGIYLICYARMKDYQEMIVYMGNDFINTVPTVLGLLDRASLEAAGIIQVQQQPYLNLYGENVLIGFVDTGIDYTLPVFRYDDGTSKIRYIYDQSVPGQPPAGFPLGTEYTNEQINAALESEDPLTEISHIDLTGHGTFLASVAAGRPVDDFIGAAPDSEIIMVKLKKSYPFYLDRFCVPLEQENAFSATSVMLGIQYILQKAEELKRPVVICVGLGSNYDSHDGYGIFAEYLYNISNNAGVCLCVGVGNESQARHHFYQEFTASGEPENIDIMVGENAGDIFVLVTNTISDRISVSVRSPTGELVNRVTPKSGYTFSTQLVLERSQVTVSYYYPLDGSGDQITIVRILDATPGIWTITAYGDIILNGQLNAWLPLTGFVAPSVEFLSSTPYNTITSPANAPGGVHCGAYNSIRNSLYPNSSWGTTRLPLDLPDFVAPGYQIGGFYPYGYGTMDGTSAAAAITAGACALMLQWGIVESNDLGFSSPLIRAYLIRGCRRTDVMTYPNPQWGFGTLNLLQTFFYMREL
;
A
#
# COMPACT_ATOMS: atom_id res chain seq x y z
N MET A 1 9.52 -6.82 -13.02
CA MET A 1 8.75 -5.87 -13.86
C MET A 1 9.74 -4.89 -14.46
N ILE A 2 9.62 -4.53 -15.73
CA ILE A 2 10.63 -3.69 -16.41
C ILE A 2 9.97 -2.54 -17.17
N ARG A 3 10.70 -1.43 -17.40
CA ARG A 3 10.24 -0.35 -18.29
C ARG A 3 10.26 -0.85 -19.74
N LYS A 4 9.25 -0.48 -20.54
CA LYS A 4 9.21 -0.77 -21.99
C LYS A 4 10.40 -0.15 -22.74
N SER A 5 10.85 1.01 -22.29
CA SER A 5 11.95 1.76 -22.87
C SER A 5 13.33 1.34 -22.36
N ALA A 6 13.43 0.35 -21.47
CA ALA A 6 14.71 -0.10 -20.96
C ALA A 6 15.56 -0.69 -22.08
N SER A 7 16.85 -0.34 -22.13
CA SER A 7 17.77 -0.83 -23.16
C SER A 7 18.00 -2.35 -23.14
N TYR A 8 17.65 -2.99 -22.01
CA TYR A 8 17.71 -4.44 -21.83
C TYR A 8 16.36 -5.14 -22.09
N ALA A 9 15.29 -4.39 -22.40
CA ALA A 9 13.95 -4.95 -22.55
C ALA A 9 13.88 -6.01 -23.66
N ASP A 10 14.52 -5.76 -24.80
CA ASP A 10 14.55 -6.70 -25.93
C ASP A 10 15.25 -8.02 -25.55
N GLN A 11 16.32 -7.97 -24.76
CA GLN A 11 17.01 -9.17 -24.26
C GLN A 11 16.09 -9.99 -23.35
N ILE A 12 15.33 -9.33 -22.48
CA ILE A 12 14.35 -10.01 -21.61
C ILE A 12 13.24 -10.63 -22.45
N LEU A 13 12.71 -9.90 -23.43
CA LEU A 13 11.63 -10.34 -24.32
C LEU A 13 12.06 -11.50 -25.24
N ALA A 14 13.32 -11.54 -25.65
CA ALA A 14 13.89 -12.60 -26.47
C ALA A 14 14.34 -13.84 -25.67
N HIS A 15 14.35 -13.78 -24.34
CA HIS A 15 14.88 -14.86 -23.52
C HIS A 15 13.98 -16.11 -23.57
N PRO A 16 14.53 -17.32 -23.83
CA PRO A 16 13.74 -18.53 -24.04
C PRO A 16 12.96 -19.01 -22.79
N GLY A 17 13.38 -18.56 -21.60
CA GLY A 17 12.72 -18.85 -20.33
C GLY A 17 11.54 -17.93 -19.97
N LEU A 18 11.23 -16.95 -20.82
CA LEU A 18 10.09 -16.06 -20.63
C LEU A 18 8.78 -16.80 -20.95
N ILE A 19 7.87 -16.86 -19.97
CA ILE A 19 6.60 -17.60 -20.07
C ILE A 19 5.50 -16.71 -20.64
N ARG A 20 5.40 -15.49 -20.12
CA ARG A 20 4.33 -14.54 -20.44
C ARG A 20 4.78 -13.12 -20.15
N VAL A 21 4.24 -12.19 -20.91
CA VAL A 21 4.44 -10.75 -20.72
C VAL A 21 3.08 -10.08 -20.74
N HIS A 22 2.89 -9.12 -19.85
CA HIS A 22 1.71 -8.27 -19.84
C HIS A 22 2.12 -6.80 -19.74
N SER A 23 1.43 -5.95 -20.48
CA SER A 23 1.72 -4.51 -20.55
C SER A 23 0.85 -3.75 -19.56
N VAL A 24 1.47 -2.95 -18.69
CA VAL A 24 0.77 -2.05 -17.76
C VAL A 24 1.36 -0.66 -17.89
N GLY A 25 0.61 0.28 -18.46
CA GLY A 25 1.12 1.62 -18.78
C GLY A 25 2.42 1.56 -19.60
N ILE A 26 3.50 2.14 -19.07
CA ILE A 26 4.83 2.15 -19.67
C ILE A 26 5.72 0.95 -19.26
N TYR A 27 5.17 -0.01 -18.52
CA TYR A 27 5.91 -1.17 -17.99
C TYR A 27 5.46 -2.49 -18.59
N LEU A 28 6.30 -3.50 -18.38
CA LEU A 28 6.07 -4.90 -18.71
C LEU A 28 6.18 -5.75 -17.45
N ILE A 29 5.16 -6.55 -17.19
CA ILE A 29 5.17 -7.60 -16.17
C ILE A 29 5.54 -8.91 -16.86
N CYS A 30 6.79 -9.32 -16.65
CA CYS A 30 7.36 -10.53 -17.23
C CYS A 30 7.28 -11.68 -16.24
N TYR A 31 6.79 -12.83 -16.70
CA TYR A 31 6.71 -14.07 -15.93
C TYR A 31 7.77 -15.05 -16.44
N ALA A 32 8.60 -15.55 -15.55
CA ALA A 32 9.64 -16.53 -15.82
C ALA A 32 9.74 -17.52 -14.65
N ARG A 33 10.35 -18.69 -14.87
CA ARG A 33 10.70 -19.58 -13.74
C ARG A 33 11.91 -19.01 -13.01
N MET A 34 12.09 -19.37 -11.75
CA MET A 34 13.17 -18.85 -10.90
C MET A 34 14.56 -19.00 -11.54
N LYS A 35 14.87 -20.16 -12.13
CA LYS A 35 16.16 -20.38 -12.82
C LYS A 35 16.38 -19.41 -13.98
N ASP A 36 15.33 -19.16 -14.76
CA ASP A 36 15.38 -18.32 -15.95
C ASP A 36 15.42 -16.84 -15.54
N TYR A 37 14.74 -16.49 -14.44
CA TYR A 37 14.80 -15.17 -13.83
C TYR A 37 16.23 -14.82 -13.36
N GLN A 38 16.95 -15.78 -12.75
CA GLN A 38 18.33 -15.56 -12.33
C GLN A 38 19.27 -15.22 -13.50
N GLU A 39 19.05 -15.81 -14.67
CA GLU A 39 19.78 -15.48 -15.90
C GLU A 39 19.41 -14.07 -16.40
N MET A 40 18.11 -13.73 -16.38
CA MET A 40 17.59 -12.43 -16.81
C MET A 40 18.08 -11.24 -15.97
N ILE A 41 18.31 -11.43 -14.67
CA ILE A 41 18.80 -10.38 -13.75
C ILE A 41 20.11 -9.77 -14.26
N VAL A 42 20.97 -10.57 -14.92
CA VAL A 42 22.26 -10.12 -15.44
C VAL A 42 22.09 -9.01 -16.48
N TYR A 43 21.00 -9.02 -17.26
CA TYR A 43 20.73 -7.97 -18.25
C TYR A 43 20.32 -6.63 -17.63
N MET A 44 19.73 -6.67 -16.43
CA MET A 44 19.23 -5.48 -15.73
C MET A 44 20.35 -4.71 -15.01
N GLY A 45 21.44 -5.38 -14.65
CA GLY A 45 22.57 -4.77 -13.95
C GLY A 45 22.12 -4.09 -12.64
N ASN A 46 22.47 -2.82 -12.49
CA ASN A 46 22.13 -2.03 -11.28
C ASN A 46 20.63 -1.74 -11.14
N ASP A 47 19.86 -1.78 -12.24
CA ASP A 47 18.42 -1.51 -12.17
C ASP A 47 17.62 -2.68 -11.58
N PHE A 48 18.26 -3.85 -11.42
CA PHE A 48 17.61 -5.06 -10.92
C PHE A 48 16.73 -4.81 -9.69
N ILE A 49 17.24 -4.10 -8.68
CA ILE A 49 16.51 -3.94 -7.41
C ILE A 49 15.19 -3.19 -7.59
N ASN A 50 15.12 -2.22 -8.50
CA ASN A 50 13.90 -1.46 -8.81
C ASN A 50 12.86 -2.31 -9.56
N THR A 51 13.32 -3.34 -10.27
CA THR A 51 12.45 -4.26 -11.01
C THR A 51 11.80 -5.33 -10.14
N VAL A 52 12.31 -5.53 -8.90
CA VAL A 52 11.77 -6.47 -7.93
C VAL A 52 10.48 -5.90 -7.35
N PRO A 53 9.33 -6.56 -7.54
CA PRO A 53 8.09 -6.08 -6.95
C PRO A 53 8.13 -6.21 -5.42
N THR A 54 7.81 -5.12 -4.74
CA THR A 54 7.65 -5.11 -3.29
C THR A 54 6.43 -5.93 -2.87
N VAL A 55 6.42 -6.35 -1.61
CA VAL A 55 5.29 -7.08 -1.01
C VAL A 55 4.52 -6.13 -0.09
N LEU A 56 3.21 -6.07 -0.26
CA LEU A 56 2.28 -5.21 0.46
C LEU A 56 1.39 -6.02 1.40
N GLY A 57 1.13 -5.45 2.57
CA GLY A 57 0.21 -5.97 3.58
C GLY A 57 -0.99 -5.04 3.78
N LEU A 58 -1.94 -5.50 4.60
CA LEU A 58 -3.14 -4.74 4.95
C LEU A 58 -2.82 -3.58 5.90
N LEU A 59 -3.59 -2.51 5.83
CA LEU A 59 -3.44 -1.32 6.68
C LEU A 59 -4.56 -1.18 7.71
N ASP A 60 -4.92 -2.29 8.34
CA ASP A 60 -5.89 -2.37 9.43
C ASP A 60 -5.34 -2.99 10.72
N ARG A 61 -6.16 -2.96 11.76
CA ARG A 61 -6.12 -3.84 12.92
C ARG A 61 -7.55 -4.23 13.29
N ALA A 62 -7.74 -5.49 13.70
CA ALA A 62 -8.99 -5.93 14.30
C ALA A 62 -9.26 -5.11 15.58
N SER A 63 -10.41 -4.45 15.65
CA SER A 63 -10.81 -3.69 16.83
C SER A 63 -11.36 -4.64 17.90
N LEU A 64 -10.83 -4.57 19.13
CA LEU A 64 -11.26 -5.41 20.25
C LEU A 64 -12.45 -4.82 21.03
N GLU A 65 -12.88 -3.60 20.70
CA GLU A 65 -13.95 -2.89 21.39
C GLU A 65 -15.00 -2.39 20.38
N ALA A 66 -16.22 -2.96 20.45
CA ALA A 66 -17.37 -2.53 19.63
C ALA A 66 -18.16 -1.34 20.24
N ALA A 67 -17.66 -0.74 21.32
CA ALA A 67 -18.34 0.34 22.03
C ALA A 67 -18.07 1.69 21.36
N GLY A 68 -19.05 2.24 20.64
CA GLY A 68 -18.97 3.59 20.07
C GLY A 68 -18.88 3.67 18.54
N ILE A 69 -19.54 2.74 17.85
CA ILE A 69 -19.62 2.65 16.38
C ILE A 69 -19.83 4.03 15.73
N ILE A 70 -18.90 4.43 14.87
CA ILE A 70 -19.06 5.61 14.00
C ILE A 70 -19.62 5.15 12.67
N GLN A 71 -20.81 5.65 12.35
CA GLN A 71 -21.40 5.52 11.02
C GLN A 71 -20.82 6.56 10.05
N VAL A 72 -20.79 6.22 8.78
CA VAL A 72 -20.38 7.14 7.72
C VAL A 72 -21.45 8.23 7.58
N GLN A 73 -21.03 9.49 7.59
CA GLN A 73 -21.96 10.63 7.61
C GLN A 73 -22.55 10.89 6.22
N GLN A 74 -23.89 10.85 6.12
CA GLN A 74 -24.60 11.36 4.95
C GLN A 74 -24.46 12.89 4.83
N GLN A 75 -24.47 13.39 3.59
CA GLN A 75 -24.46 14.82 3.28
C GLN A 75 -25.78 15.22 2.58
N PRO A 76 -26.91 15.26 3.31
CA PRO A 76 -28.25 15.40 2.71
C PRO A 76 -28.42 16.70 1.90
N TYR A 77 -27.61 17.73 2.17
CA TYR A 77 -27.66 19.00 1.46
C TYR A 77 -27.00 18.98 0.07
N LEU A 78 -26.13 18.00 -0.22
CA LEU A 78 -25.45 17.91 -1.50
C LEU A 78 -26.26 17.15 -2.55
N ASN A 79 -27.17 16.26 -2.13
CA ASN A 79 -27.90 15.35 -3.01
C ASN A 79 -26.99 14.54 -3.95
N LEU A 80 -25.80 14.18 -3.46
CA LEU A 80 -24.82 13.33 -4.15
C LEU A 80 -24.69 12.02 -3.39
N TYR A 81 -24.85 10.90 -4.09
CA TYR A 81 -24.79 9.54 -3.52
C TYR A 81 -23.81 8.61 -4.25
N GLY A 82 -23.11 9.14 -5.26
CA GLY A 82 -22.12 8.42 -6.05
C GLY A 82 -22.69 7.78 -7.31
N GLU A 83 -23.87 8.21 -7.77
CA GLU A 83 -24.53 7.68 -8.96
C GLU A 83 -23.62 7.77 -10.20
N ASN A 84 -23.60 6.71 -11.02
CA ASN A 84 -22.76 6.57 -12.21
C ASN A 84 -21.24 6.70 -11.98
N VAL A 85 -20.78 6.64 -10.73
CA VAL A 85 -19.36 6.53 -10.37
C VAL A 85 -19.03 5.09 -9.99
N LEU A 86 -17.83 4.64 -10.35
CA LEU A 86 -17.30 3.34 -9.95
C LEU A 86 -16.35 3.51 -8.77
N ILE A 87 -16.36 2.55 -7.84
CA ILE A 87 -15.31 2.43 -6.83
C ILE A 87 -14.63 1.08 -7.00
N GLY A 88 -13.35 1.13 -7.36
CA GLY A 88 -12.48 -0.01 -7.54
C GLY A 88 -11.67 -0.32 -6.28
N PHE A 89 -11.57 -1.60 -5.93
CA PHE A 89 -10.77 -2.09 -4.81
C PHE A 89 -9.76 -3.12 -5.30
N VAL A 90 -8.54 -3.04 -4.77
CA VAL A 90 -7.48 -4.05 -4.96
C VAL A 90 -7.12 -4.59 -3.58
N ASP A 91 -7.77 -5.68 -3.17
CA ASP A 91 -7.80 -6.09 -1.77
C ASP A 91 -8.00 -7.63 -1.61
N THR A 92 -8.52 -8.09 -0.47
CA THR A 92 -8.71 -9.52 -0.12
C THR A 92 -9.92 -10.17 -0.80
N GLY A 93 -10.76 -9.39 -1.46
CA GLY A 93 -12.00 -9.83 -2.12
C GLY A 93 -13.24 -9.14 -1.57
N ILE A 94 -14.41 -9.66 -1.94
CA ILE A 94 -15.70 -9.19 -1.45
C ILE A 94 -16.65 -10.36 -1.22
N ASP A 95 -17.33 -10.39 -0.09
CA ASP A 95 -18.52 -11.22 0.07
C ASP A 95 -19.69 -10.59 -0.70
N TYR A 96 -19.86 -11.01 -1.95
CA TYR A 96 -20.90 -10.52 -2.85
C TYR A 96 -22.32 -10.92 -2.41
N THR A 97 -22.45 -11.82 -1.43
CA THR A 97 -23.75 -12.29 -0.95
C THR A 97 -24.35 -11.36 0.10
N LEU A 98 -23.60 -10.40 0.65
CA LEU A 98 -24.12 -9.53 1.71
C LEU A 98 -25.20 -8.56 1.20
N PRO A 99 -26.28 -8.33 1.97
CA PRO A 99 -27.36 -7.39 1.60
C PRO A 99 -26.86 -5.96 1.33
N VAL A 100 -25.78 -5.54 1.98
CA VAL A 100 -25.16 -4.22 1.83
C VAL A 100 -24.64 -3.95 0.40
N PHE A 101 -24.49 -5.00 -0.41
CA PHE A 101 -24.08 -4.93 -1.81
C PHE A 101 -25.20 -5.28 -2.81
N ARG A 102 -26.46 -5.23 -2.36
CA ARG A 102 -27.62 -5.51 -3.20
C ARG A 102 -28.54 -4.30 -3.31
N TYR A 103 -29.05 -4.06 -4.52
CA TYR A 103 -30.16 -3.15 -4.75
C TYR A 103 -31.45 -3.68 -4.13
N ASP A 104 -32.45 -2.82 -4.02
CA ASP A 104 -33.73 -3.14 -3.37
C ASP A 104 -34.52 -4.22 -4.12
N ASP A 105 -34.23 -4.40 -5.41
CA ASP A 105 -34.77 -5.49 -6.24
C ASP A 105 -34.02 -6.83 -6.08
N GLY A 106 -33.00 -6.86 -5.21
CA GLY A 106 -32.18 -8.03 -4.91
C GLY A 106 -30.97 -8.22 -5.82
N THR A 107 -30.84 -7.43 -6.89
CA THR A 107 -29.70 -7.51 -7.82
C THR A 107 -28.43 -6.92 -7.21
N SER A 108 -27.27 -7.37 -7.67
CA SER A 108 -25.97 -6.94 -7.18
C SER A 108 -25.57 -5.56 -7.72
N LYS A 109 -25.03 -4.70 -6.85
CA LYS A 109 -24.35 -3.47 -7.27
C LYS A 109 -22.88 -3.65 -7.65
N ILE A 110 -22.37 -4.87 -7.51
CA ILE A 110 -20.99 -5.22 -7.88
C ILE A 110 -20.98 -5.50 -9.38
N ARG A 111 -20.32 -4.63 -10.16
CA ARG A 111 -20.27 -4.75 -11.62
C ARG A 111 -19.35 -5.88 -12.06
N TYR A 112 -18.22 -6.01 -11.37
CA TYR A 112 -17.22 -7.02 -11.69
C TYR A 112 -16.47 -7.48 -10.44
N ILE A 113 -16.12 -8.77 -10.42
CA ILE A 113 -15.13 -9.34 -9.52
C ILE A 113 -14.01 -9.95 -10.37
N TYR A 114 -12.77 -9.54 -10.13
CA TYR A 114 -11.60 -10.18 -10.69
C TYR A 114 -10.80 -10.87 -9.57
N ASP A 115 -10.88 -12.19 -9.52
CA ASP A 115 -10.17 -13.00 -8.53
C ASP A 115 -8.85 -13.51 -9.11
N GLN A 116 -7.73 -12.92 -8.71
CA GLN A 116 -6.39 -13.34 -9.14
C GLN A 116 -5.95 -14.68 -8.51
N SER A 117 -6.61 -15.12 -7.43
CA SER A 117 -6.26 -16.32 -6.68
C SER A 117 -6.92 -17.59 -7.22
N VAL A 118 -8.04 -17.46 -7.93
CA VAL A 118 -8.80 -18.57 -8.51
C VAL A 118 -8.37 -18.81 -9.97
N PRO A 119 -7.80 -19.98 -10.31
CA PRO A 119 -7.52 -20.34 -11.69
C PRO A 119 -8.83 -20.50 -12.49
N GLY A 120 -8.89 -19.93 -13.68
CA GLY A 120 -10.06 -20.06 -14.55
C GLY A 120 -9.92 -19.25 -15.83
N GLN A 121 -10.96 -18.48 -16.17
CA GLN A 121 -10.98 -17.63 -17.35
C GLN A 121 -10.55 -16.20 -16.97
N PRO A 122 -9.28 -15.82 -17.17
CA PRO A 122 -8.85 -14.47 -16.88
C PRO A 122 -9.55 -13.47 -17.80
N PRO A 123 -9.74 -12.22 -17.35
CA PRO A 123 -10.27 -11.17 -18.21
C PRO A 123 -9.42 -11.01 -19.49
N ALA A 124 -10.04 -10.55 -20.57
CA ALA A 124 -9.36 -10.42 -21.86
C ALA A 124 -8.09 -9.56 -21.74
N GLY A 125 -6.95 -10.13 -22.15
CA GLY A 125 -5.64 -9.49 -22.06
C GLY A 125 -4.89 -9.75 -20.75
N PHE A 126 -5.53 -10.28 -19.70
CA PHE A 126 -4.89 -10.52 -18.39
C PHE A 126 -4.25 -11.91 -18.27
N PRO A 127 -3.18 -12.05 -17.46
CA PRO A 127 -2.35 -13.25 -17.48
C PRO A 127 -2.88 -14.40 -16.62
N LEU A 128 -3.78 -14.17 -15.66
CA LEU A 128 -4.20 -15.15 -14.65
C LEU A 128 -5.52 -14.75 -13.98
N GLY A 129 -6.07 -15.65 -13.18
CA GLY A 129 -7.27 -15.41 -12.38
C GLY A 129 -8.57 -15.75 -13.11
N THR A 130 -9.68 -15.32 -12.52
CA THR A 130 -11.04 -15.49 -13.07
C THR A 130 -11.82 -14.18 -12.94
N GLU A 131 -12.53 -13.80 -14.00
CA GLU A 131 -13.49 -12.70 -13.99
C GLU A 131 -14.91 -13.22 -13.76
N TYR A 132 -15.67 -12.50 -12.95
CA TYR A 132 -17.11 -12.67 -12.77
C TYR A 132 -17.83 -11.36 -13.10
N THR A 133 -18.79 -11.40 -14.01
CA THR A 133 -19.61 -10.24 -14.39
C THR A 133 -20.83 -10.09 -13.47
N ASN A 134 -21.46 -8.91 -13.49
CA ASN A 134 -22.69 -8.66 -12.75
C ASN A 134 -23.79 -9.69 -13.06
N GLU A 135 -23.91 -10.12 -14.32
CA GLU A 135 -24.89 -11.12 -14.75
C GLU A 135 -24.63 -12.48 -14.08
N GLN A 136 -23.36 -12.90 -13.99
CA GLN A 136 -22.97 -14.13 -13.31
C GLN A 136 -23.18 -14.01 -11.79
N ILE A 137 -22.88 -12.84 -11.22
CA ILE A 137 -23.11 -12.57 -9.79
C ILE A 137 -24.61 -12.67 -9.48
N ASN A 138 -25.47 -12.05 -10.28
CA ASN A 138 -26.92 -12.14 -10.08
C ASN A 138 -27.45 -13.56 -10.24
N ALA A 139 -26.97 -14.31 -11.24
CA ALA A 139 -27.32 -15.72 -11.40
C ALA A 139 -26.90 -16.56 -10.17
N ALA A 140 -25.72 -16.29 -9.60
CA ALA A 140 -25.27 -16.93 -8.38
C ALA A 140 -26.12 -16.55 -7.16
N LEU A 141 -26.57 -15.29 -7.05
CA LEU A 141 -27.44 -14.81 -5.97
C LEU A 141 -28.85 -15.43 -6.00
N GLU A 142 -29.30 -15.91 -7.16
CA GLU A 142 -30.56 -16.67 -7.32
C GLU A 142 -30.41 -18.17 -7.00
N SER A 143 -29.17 -18.68 -6.91
CA SER A 143 -28.88 -20.08 -6.59
C SER A 143 -29.08 -20.37 -5.10
N GLU A 144 -29.47 -21.60 -4.76
CA GLU A 144 -29.46 -22.10 -3.37
C GLU A 144 -28.05 -22.19 -2.79
N ASP A 145 -27.04 -22.37 -3.65
CA ASP A 145 -25.62 -22.38 -3.27
C ASP A 145 -24.83 -21.45 -4.20
N PRO A 146 -24.72 -20.15 -3.87
CA PRO A 146 -24.01 -19.19 -4.71
C PRO A 146 -22.54 -19.54 -4.94
N LEU A 147 -21.90 -20.26 -4.00
CA LEU A 147 -20.47 -20.56 -4.02
C LEU A 147 -20.10 -21.68 -5.01
N THR A 148 -21.08 -22.49 -5.43
CA THR A 148 -20.86 -23.48 -6.50
C THR A 148 -20.82 -22.81 -7.88
N GLU A 149 -21.52 -21.69 -8.05
CA GLU A 149 -21.52 -20.91 -9.29
C GLU A 149 -20.33 -19.96 -9.37
N ILE A 150 -20.00 -19.30 -8.25
CA ILE A 150 -18.88 -18.37 -8.12
C ILE A 150 -18.02 -18.80 -6.91
N SER A 151 -16.85 -19.36 -7.18
CA SER A 151 -15.92 -19.82 -6.14
C SER A 151 -15.15 -18.69 -5.44
N HIS A 152 -15.48 -17.43 -5.72
CA HIS A 152 -14.91 -16.27 -5.06
C HIS A 152 -15.35 -16.17 -3.61
N ILE A 153 -14.39 -16.03 -2.70
CA ILE A 153 -14.63 -15.82 -1.27
C ILE A 153 -13.63 -14.80 -0.72
N ASP A 154 -14.08 -13.93 0.17
CA ASP A 154 -13.20 -13.11 1.01
C ASP A 154 -13.13 -13.76 2.39
N LEU A 155 -12.04 -14.49 2.67
CA LEU A 155 -11.88 -15.14 3.98
C LEU A 155 -11.37 -14.17 5.06
N THR A 156 -10.60 -13.17 4.65
CA THR A 156 -10.02 -12.18 5.56
C THR A 156 -11.06 -11.12 5.94
N GLY A 157 -11.89 -10.71 4.98
CA GLY A 157 -12.96 -9.74 5.17
C GLY A 157 -12.53 -8.27 5.07
N HIS A 158 -11.24 -7.99 4.86
CA HIS A 158 -10.74 -6.61 4.77
C HIS A 158 -11.33 -5.88 3.55
N GLY A 159 -11.30 -6.50 2.37
CA GLY A 159 -11.88 -5.93 1.15
C GLY A 159 -13.39 -5.76 1.23
N THR A 160 -14.10 -6.75 1.79
CA THR A 160 -15.53 -6.66 2.09
C THR A 160 -15.84 -5.46 2.99
N PHE A 161 -15.06 -5.30 4.06
CA PHE A 161 -15.23 -4.21 5.00
C PHE A 161 -15.03 -2.85 4.34
N LEU A 162 -13.92 -2.65 3.62
CA LEU A 162 -13.64 -1.39 2.92
C LEU A 162 -14.72 -1.06 1.88
N ALA A 163 -15.17 -2.06 1.12
CA ALA A 163 -16.25 -1.88 0.15
C ALA A 163 -17.56 -1.46 0.81
N SER A 164 -17.90 -2.02 1.97
CA SER A 164 -19.09 -1.64 2.73
C SER A 164 -19.02 -0.19 3.22
N VAL A 165 -17.88 0.24 3.76
CA VAL A 165 -17.68 1.60 4.28
C VAL A 165 -17.72 2.64 3.14
N ALA A 166 -17.09 2.34 2.01
CA ALA A 166 -17.04 3.26 0.89
C ALA A 166 -18.37 3.33 0.11
N ALA A 167 -19.01 2.18 -0.13
CA ALA A 167 -20.11 2.05 -1.10
C ALA A 167 -21.27 1.18 -0.62
N GLY A 168 -21.39 0.87 0.67
CA GLY A 168 -22.48 0.04 1.18
C GLY A 168 -23.84 0.72 1.04
N ARG A 169 -24.84 -0.04 0.57
CA ARG A 169 -26.23 0.40 0.55
C ARG A 169 -26.84 0.42 1.97
N PRO A 170 -27.96 1.15 2.17
CA PRO A 170 -28.63 1.16 3.46
C PRO A 170 -29.05 -0.24 3.90
N VAL A 171 -28.55 -0.69 5.06
CA VAL A 171 -28.96 -1.93 5.73
C VAL A 171 -29.04 -1.64 7.22
N ASP A 172 -30.21 -1.86 7.81
CA ASP A 172 -30.53 -1.42 9.17
C ASP A 172 -30.16 0.06 9.36
N ASP A 173 -29.30 0.39 10.33
CA ASP A 173 -28.81 1.75 10.58
C ASP A 173 -27.50 2.08 9.83
N PHE A 174 -26.94 1.14 9.05
CA PHE A 174 -25.68 1.34 8.34
C PHE A 174 -25.86 1.87 6.92
N ILE A 175 -24.96 2.77 6.50
CA ILE A 175 -24.80 3.21 5.11
C ILE A 175 -23.33 3.55 4.84
N GLY A 176 -22.87 3.28 3.61
CA GLY A 176 -21.54 3.71 3.15
C GLY A 176 -21.49 5.18 2.72
N ALA A 177 -20.28 5.66 2.41
CA ALA A 177 -20.05 7.06 2.00
C ALA A 177 -20.69 7.43 0.66
N ALA A 178 -20.68 6.51 -0.31
CA ALA A 178 -21.24 6.68 -1.65
C ALA A 178 -22.17 5.48 -1.98
N PRO A 179 -23.37 5.43 -1.37
CA PRO A 179 -24.24 4.26 -1.39
C PRO A 179 -24.79 3.90 -2.78
N ASP A 180 -24.71 4.79 -3.76
CA ASP A 180 -25.15 4.55 -5.15
C ASP A 180 -23.99 4.41 -6.14
N SER A 181 -22.73 4.48 -5.66
CA SER A 181 -21.58 4.07 -6.48
C SER A 181 -21.52 2.56 -6.64
N GLU A 182 -21.15 2.09 -7.82
CA GLU A 182 -21.03 0.66 -8.11
C GLU A 182 -19.61 0.15 -7.93
N ILE A 183 -19.46 -1.14 -7.65
CA ILE A 183 -18.20 -1.71 -7.17
C ILE A 183 -17.51 -2.51 -8.27
N ILE A 184 -16.20 -2.34 -8.39
CA ILE A 184 -15.31 -3.28 -9.08
C ILE A 184 -14.34 -3.84 -8.03
N MET A 185 -14.45 -5.12 -7.73
CA MET A 185 -13.56 -5.76 -6.76
C MET A 185 -12.46 -6.55 -7.48
N VAL A 186 -11.22 -6.33 -7.10
CA VAL A 186 -10.09 -7.19 -7.47
C VAL A 186 -9.56 -7.87 -6.22
N LYS A 187 -9.68 -9.19 -6.16
CA LYS A 187 -9.01 -9.98 -5.13
C LYS A 187 -7.60 -10.31 -5.56
N LEU A 188 -6.65 -9.87 -4.75
CA LEU A 188 -5.24 -10.09 -4.96
C LEU A 188 -4.86 -11.52 -4.58
N LYS A 189 -3.96 -12.10 -5.36
CA LYS A 189 -3.33 -13.38 -5.02
C LYS A 189 -2.14 -13.15 -4.08
N LYS A 190 -1.91 -14.10 -3.18
CA LYS A 190 -0.67 -14.15 -2.38
C LYS A 190 0.57 -14.11 -3.29
N SER A 191 1.58 -13.38 -2.85
CA SER A 191 2.85 -13.24 -3.57
C SER A 191 3.52 -14.61 -3.76
N TYR A 192 4.34 -14.72 -4.79
CA TYR A 192 5.05 -15.98 -5.05
C TYR A 192 6.07 -16.25 -3.92
N PRO A 193 6.27 -17.53 -3.53
CA PRO A 193 7.21 -17.89 -2.46
C PRO A 193 8.61 -17.29 -2.60
N PHE A 194 9.10 -17.14 -3.82
CA PHE A 194 10.39 -16.49 -4.11
C PHE A 194 10.48 -15.07 -3.53
N TYR A 195 9.43 -14.26 -3.65
CA TYR A 195 9.42 -12.90 -3.10
C TYR A 195 9.22 -12.92 -1.60
N LEU A 196 8.34 -13.79 -1.08
CA LEU A 196 8.12 -13.93 0.36
C LEU A 196 9.42 -14.30 1.10
N ASP A 197 10.18 -15.27 0.59
CA ASP A 197 11.50 -15.64 1.10
C ASP A 197 12.50 -14.46 1.03
N ARG A 198 12.60 -13.81 -0.14
CA ARG A 198 13.51 -12.67 -0.34
C ARG A 198 13.29 -11.56 0.69
N PHE A 199 12.04 -11.28 1.00
CA PHE A 199 11.64 -10.22 1.93
C PHE A 199 11.51 -10.68 3.39
N CYS A 200 11.79 -11.96 3.68
CA CYS A 200 11.63 -12.56 5.01
C CYS A 200 10.20 -12.40 5.57
N VAL A 201 9.19 -12.53 4.70
CA VAL A 201 7.79 -12.49 5.14
C VAL A 201 7.46 -13.78 5.90
N PRO A 202 6.83 -13.73 7.09
CA PRO A 202 6.46 -14.91 7.86
C PRO A 202 5.61 -15.88 7.05
N LEU A 203 5.84 -17.19 7.23
CA LEU A 203 5.20 -18.23 6.41
C LEU A 203 3.68 -18.26 6.58
N GLU A 204 3.21 -18.00 7.79
CA GLU A 204 1.81 -17.95 8.20
C GLU A 204 1.07 -16.69 7.73
N GLN A 205 1.79 -15.69 7.22
CA GLN A 205 1.17 -14.47 6.72
C GLN A 205 0.49 -14.75 5.38
N GLU A 206 -0.83 -14.73 5.34
CA GLU A 206 -1.62 -14.97 4.13
C GLU A 206 -1.86 -13.71 3.29
N ASN A 207 -1.92 -12.54 3.92
CA ASN A 207 -2.24 -11.27 3.27
C ASN A 207 -0.98 -10.53 2.84
N ALA A 208 -0.20 -11.17 1.96
CA ALA A 208 1.05 -10.65 1.43
C ALA A 208 0.99 -10.58 -0.10
N PHE A 209 0.79 -9.39 -0.66
CA PHE A 209 0.47 -9.19 -2.08
C PHE A 209 1.63 -8.53 -2.83
N SER A 210 1.93 -8.99 -4.05
CA SER A 210 2.98 -8.38 -4.86
C SER A 210 2.50 -7.05 -5.48
N ALA A 211 3.35 -6.02 -5.53
CA ALA A 211 3.06 -4.75 -6.20
C ALA A 211 2.59 -4.95 -7.65
N THR A 212 3.15 -5.92 -8.37
CA THR A 212 2.70 -6.27 -9.72
C THR A 212 1.28 -6.81 -9.79
N SER A 213 0.82 -7.54 -8.77
CA SER A 213 -0.57 -7.99 -8.67
C SER A 213 -1.51 -6.82 -8.44
N VAL A 214 -1.09 -5.85 -7.62
CA VAL A 214 -1.83 -4.59 -7.40
C VAL A 214 -1.92 -3.80 -8.70
N MET A 215 -0.80 -3.60 -9.41
CA MET A 215 -0.76 -2.89 -10.70
C MET A 215 -1.66 -3.54 -11.76
N LEU A 216 -1.68 -4.87 -11.84
CA LEU A 216 -2.61 -5.59 -12.73
C LEU A 216 -4.07 -5.37 -12.34
N GLY A 217 -4.37 -5.39 -11.04
CA GLY A 217 -5.72 -5.12 -10.55
C GLY A 217 -6.19 -3.69 -10.86
N ILE A 218 -5.31 -2.72 -10.68
CA ILE A 218 -5.62 -1.33 -11.02
C ILE A 218 -5.81 -1.17 -12.53
N GLN A 219 -4.94 -1.77 -13.35
CA GLN A 219 -5.10 -1.76 -14.80
C GLN A 219 -6.45 -2.35 -15.24
N TYR A 220 -6.89 -3.43 -14.58
CA TYR A 220 -8.21 -4.03 -14.81
C TYR A 220 -9.35 -3.06 -14.48
N ILE A 221 -9.31 -2.43 -13.30
CA ILE A 221 -10.31 -1.43 -12.89
C ILE A 221 -10.39 -0.28 -13.90
N LEU A 222 -9.24 0.26 -14.31
CA LEU A 222 -9.17 1.34 -15.29
C LEU A 222 -9.75 0.92 -16.65
N GLN A 223 -9.41 -0.28 -17.12
CA GLN A 223 -9.97 -0.80 -18.37
C GLN A 223 -11.50 -0.95 -18.29
N LYS A 224 -12.03 -1.47 -17.19
CA LYS A 224 -13.49 -1.60 -16.99
C LYS A 224 -14.18 -0.24 -16.87
N ALA A 225 -13.56 0.72 -16.21
CA ALA A 225 -14.07 2.08 -16.13
C ALA A 225 -14.15 2.73 -17.53
N GLU A 226 -13.15 2.52 -18.38
CA GLU A 226 -13.13 2.97 -19.77
C GLU A 226 -14.21 2.27 -20.62
N GLU A 227 -14.33 0.93 -20.52
CA GLU A 227 -15.35 0.13 -21.20
C GLU A 227 -16.78 0.61 -20.84
N LEU A 228 -17.01 0.93 -19.56
CA LEU A 228 -18.28 1.45 -19.06
C LEU A 228 -18.46 2.96 -19.27
N LYS A 229 -17.42 3.68 -19.72
CA LYS A 229 -17.37 5.14 -19.89
C LYS A 229 -17.74 5.91 -18.63
N ARG A 230 -17.18 5.51 -17.49
CA ARG A 230 -17.51 6.08 -16.17
C ARG A 230 -16.27 6.47 -15.39
N PRO A 231 -16.35 7.53 -14.57
CA PRO A 231 -15.27 7.89 -13.66
C PRO A 231 -15.13 6.83 -12.56
N VAL A 232 -13.91 6.71 -12.01
CA VAL A 232 -13.57 5.69 -11.04
C VAL A 232 -12.70 6.24 -9.90
N VAL A 233 -13.07 5.90 -8.67
CA VAL A 233 -12.21 6.01 -7.49
C VAL A 233 -11.55 4.67 -7.24
N ILE A 234 -10.24 4.64 -7.00
CA ILE A 234 -9.51 3.43 -6.63
C ILE A 234 -9.10 3.56 -5.17
N CYS A 235 -9.56 2.62 -4.32
CA CYS A 235 -9.22 2.56 -2.91
C CYS A 235 -8.07 1.55 -2.69
N VAL A 236 -6.95 2.02 -2.12
CA VAL A 236 -5.78 1.20 -1.80
C VAL A 236 -5.55 1.24 -0.29
N GLY A 237 -6.04 0.20 0.40
CA GLY A 237 -5.83 -0.02 1.83
C GLY A 237 -4.61 -0.88 2.15
N LEU A 238 -3.58 -0.83 1.29
CA LEU A 238 -2.40 -1.69 1.35
C LEU A 238 -1.13 -0.85 1.47
N GLY A 239 -0.12 -1.35 2.18
CA GLY A 239 1.16 -0.65 2.36
C GLY A 239 2.35 -1.58 2.52
N SER A 240 3.56 -1.01 2.49
CA SER A 240 4.83 -1.72 2.64
C SER A 240 5.93 -0.82 3.17
N ASN A 241 6.85 -1.41 3.94
CA ASN A 241 8.15 -0.83 4.31
C ASN A 241 9.33 -1.46 3.51
N TYR A 242 9.06 -2.34 2.55
CA TYR A 242 10.08 -2.91 1.66
C TYR A 242 10.44 -1.96 0.51
N ASP A 243 10.54 -0.67 0.79
CA ASP A 243 10.68 0.43 -0.17
C ASP A 243 11.80 1.37 0.29
N SER A 244 12.40 2.15 -0.61
CA SER A 244 13.33 3.22 -0.23
C SER A 244 12.66 4.38 0.48
N HIS A 245 11.33 4.45 0.50
CA HIS A 245 10.52 5.57 0.99
C HIS A 245 10.79 6.90 0.24
N ASP A 246 11.42 6.85 -0.94
CA ASP A 246 11.78 8.02 -1.75
C ASP A 246 10.79 8.35 -2.86
N GLY A 247 9.74 7.55 -3.05
CA GLY A 247 8.68 7.79 -4.03
C GLY A 247 9.11 7.68 -5.50
N TYR A 248 10.32 7.20 -5.80
CA TYR A 248 10.84 7.08 -7.17
C TYR A 248 10.76 5.65 -7.75
N GLY A 249 10.34 4.67 -6.96
CA GLY A 249 10.17 3.29 -7.42
C GLY A 249 9.14 3.15 -8.55
N ILE A 250 9.26 2.07 -9.35
CA ILE A 250 8.36 1.81 -10.49
C ILE A 250 6.88 1.82 -10.09
N PHE A 251 6.55 1.27 -8.91
CA PHE A 251 5.17 1.22 -8.44
C PHE A 251 4.63 2.62 -8.12
N ALA A 252 5.42 3.48 -7.49
CA ALA A 252 5.07 4.86 -7.21
C ALA A 252 4.86 5.67 -8.50
N GLU A 253 5.75 5.53 -9.47
CA GLU A 253 5.64 6.21 -10.76
C GLU A 253 4.41 5.74 -11.57
N TYR A 254 4.10 4.44 -11.55
CA TYR A 254 2.86 3.93 -12.15
C TYR A 254 1.63 4.62 -11.56
N LEU A 255 1.54 4.67 -10.23
CA LEU A 255 0.41 5.29 -9.52
C LEU A 255 0.33 6.79 -9.77
N TYR A 256 1.48 7.49 -9.79
CA TYR A 256 1.54 8.89 -10.18
C TYR A 256 0.96 9.11 -11.58
N ASN A 257 1.39 8.32 -12.57
CA ASN A 257 0.93 8.48 -13.95
C ASN A 257 -0.59 8.30 -14.09
N ILE A 258 -1.17 7.25 -13.49
CA ILE A 258 -2.62 7.03 -13.58
C ILE A 258 -3.43 8.06 -12.77
N SER A 259 -2.86 8.61 -11.69
CA SER A 259 -3.56 9.58 -10.84
C SER A 259 -3.90 10.88 -11.58
N ASN A 260 -3.12 11.20 -12.63
CA ASN A 260 -3.29 12.37 -13.48
C ASN A 260 -4.34 12.18 -14.59
N ASN A 261 -4.90 10.98 -14.75
CA ASN A 261 -5.96 10.75 -15.74
C ASN A 261 -7.26 11.42 -15.28
N ALA A 262 -7.91 12.16 -16.19
CA ALA A 262 -9.25 12.68 -15.94
C ALA A 262 -10.23 11.53 -15.69
N GLY A 263 -11.14 11.71 -14.73
CA GLY A 263 -12.07 10.70 -14.25
C GLY A 263 -11.47 9.66 -13.31
N VAL A 264 -10.18 9.73 -12.95
CA VAL A 264 -9.53 8.78 -12.04
C VAL A 264 -9.13 9.48 -10.73
N CYS A 265 -9.57 8.91 -9.61
CA CYS A 265 -9.15 9.35 -8.27
C CYS A 265 -8.52 8.20 -7.48
N LEU A 266 -7.26 8.30 -7.10
CA LEU A 266 -6.56 7.32 -6.28
C LEU A 266 -6.61 7.73 -4.79
N CYS A 267 -7.17 6.90 -3.92
CA CYS A 267 -7.20 7.10 -2.47
C CYS A 267 -6.33 6.02 -1.78
N VAL A 268 -5.33 6.46 -1.00
CA VAL A 268 -4.33 5.55 -0.40
C VAL A 268 -4.26 5.81 1.11
N GLY A 269 -4.31 4.74 1.91
CA GLY A 269 -4.04 4.82 3.35
C GLY A 269 -2.54 5.02 3.60
N VAL A 270 -2.17 5.91 4.53
CA VAL A 270 -0.74 6.22 4.75
C VAL A 270 0.05 5.19 5.56
N GLY A 271 -0.63 4.24 6.22
CA GLY A 271 -0.01 3.20 7.03
C GLY A 271 -0.30 3.34 8.52
N ASN A 272 0.03 2.29 9.27
CA ASN A 272 -0.23 2.18 10.71
C ASN A 272 1.08 2.01 11.53
N GLU A 273 2.17 2.66 11.13
CA GLU A 273 3.53 2.32 11.60
C GLU A 273 4.14 3.32 12.60
N SER A 274 3.47 4.43 12.93
CA SER A 274 4.09 5.49 13.76
C SER A 274 4.45 5.05 15.18
N GLN A 275 3.75 4.06 15.73
CA GLN A 275 4.02 3.47 17.04
C GLN A 275 4.63 2.07 16.95
N ALA A 276 4.89 1.56 15.75
CA ALA A 276 5.41 0.20 15.56
C ALA A 276 6.92 0.10 15.85
N ARG A 277 7.61 1.24 16.01
CA ARG A 277 9.07 1.31 16.21
C ARG A 277 9.88 0.63 15.10
N HIS A 278 9.32 0.64 13.89
CA HIS A 278 9.90 0.07 12.68
C HIS A 278 10.65 1.08 11.82
N HIS A 279 10.86 2.31 12.30
CA HIS A 279 11.67 3.30 11.62
C HIS A 279 12.74 3.89 12.55
N PHE A 280 13.99 3.86 12.11
CA PHE A 280 15.14 4.49 12.71
C PHE A 280 15.59 5.64 11.79
N TYR A 281 15.95 6.77 12.37
CA TYR A 281 16.53 7.90 11.65
C TYR A 281 17.65 8.54 12.46
N GLN A 282 18.71 8.94 11.76
CA GLN A 282 19.81 9.69 12.32
C GLN A 282 20.44 10.58 11.25
N GLU A 283 20.98 11.72 11.66
CA GLU A 283 21.90 12.51 10.84
C GLU A 283 23.31 12.38 11.39
N PHE A 284 24.27 12.00 10.55
CA PHE A 284 25.66 11.85 10.97
C PHE A 284 26.63 12.51 9.99
N THR A 285 27.82 12.87 10.48
CA THR A 285 28.78 13.67 9.71
C THR A 285 29.96 12.84 9.23
N ALA A 286 30.67 13.31 8.19
CA ALA A 286 31.87 12.64 7.67
C ALA A 286 32.97 12.44 8.72
N SER A 287 33.05 13.34 9.71
CA SER A 287 33.98 13.25 10.84
C SER A 287 33.37 12.62 12.09
N GLY A 288 32.11 12.18 12.01
CA GLY A 288 31.38 11.56 13.10
C GLY A 288 31.83 10.14 13.37
N GLU A 289 31.50 9.64 14.56
CA GLU A 289 31.62 8.22 14.87
C GLU A 289 30.63 7.40 14.02
N PRO A 290 30.90 6.10 13.77
CA PRO A 290 29.93 5.21 13.16
C PRO A 290 28.62 5.16 13.95
N GLU A 291 27.49 5.14 13.25
CA GLU A 291 26.17 5.13 13.87
C GLU A 291 25.67 3.70 14.09
N ASN A 292 25.12 3.42 15.26
CA ASN A 292 24.55 2.12 15.58
C ASN A 292 23.03 2.12 15.35
N ILE A 293 22.56 1.13 14.61
CA ILE A 293 21.16 0.77 14.47
C ILE A 293 20.94 -0.48 15.31
N ASP A 294 20.44 -0.29 16.53
CA ASP A 294 20.20 -1.37 17.48
C ASP A 294 18.77 -1.91 17.36
N ILE A 295 18.66 -3.23 17.19
CA ILE A 295 17.41 -3.95 16.95
C ILE A 295 17.22 -4.93 18.10
N MET A 296 16.13 -4.76 18.86
CA MET A 296 15.71 -5.75 19.84
C MET A 296 15.01 -6.89 19.11
N VAL A 297 15.38 -8.12 19.43
CA VAL A 297 14.81 -9.34 18.85
C VAL A 297 14.34 -10.25 19.98
N GLY A 298 13.03 -10.48 20.06
CA GLY A 298 12.45 -11.43 21.01
C GLY A 298 12.62 -12.89 20.63
N GLU A 299 12.05 -13.77 21.45
CA GLU A 299 12.06 -15.21 21.16
C GLU A 299 11.20 -15.56 19.94
N ASN A 300 11.69 -16.54 19.16
CA ASN A 300 11.01 -17.04 17.94
C ASN A 300 10.69 -15.94 16.91
N ALA A 301 11.52 -14.89 16.84
CA ALA A 301 11.34 -13.80 15.89
C ALA A 301 11.47 -14.22 14.41
N GLY A 302 12.17 -15.33 14.15
CA GLY A 302 12.39 -15.85 12.80
C GLY A 302 13.44 -15.03 12.03
N ASP A 303 13.17 -14.80 10.75
CA ASP A 303 14.05 -14.04 9.87
C ASP A 303 13.76 -12.54 9.98
N ILE A 304 14.82 -11.72 9.95
CA ILE A 304 14.73 -10.27 10.02
C ILE A 304 15.26 -9.66 8.73
N PHE A 305 14.50 -8.71 8.18
CA PHE A 305 14.90 -7.90 7.04
C PHE A 305 15.02 -6.45 7.48
N VAL A 306 16.14 -5.81 7.18
CA VAL A 306 16.38 -4.39 7.48
C VAL A 306 16.79 -3.68 6.20
N LEU A 307 16.06 -2.62 5.86
CA LEU A 307 16.37 -1.77 4.72
C LEU A 307 16.97 -0.47 5.24
N VAL A 308 18.22 -0.19 4.91
CA VAL A 308 18.94 1.03 5.29
C VAL A 308 19.14 1.90 4.05
N THR A 309 18.84 3.20 4.15
CA THR A 309 19.01 4.15 3.05
C THR A 309 19.80 5.38 3.45
N ASN A 310 20.50 5.93 2.46
CA ASN A 310 21.14 7.24 2.52
C ASN A 310 20.95 7.96 1.19
N THR A 311 21.22 9.26 1.18
CA THR A 311 21.02 10.10 -0.02
C THR A 311 22.12 9.88 -1.07
N ILE A 312 21.82 10.24 -2.33
CA ILE A 312 22.70 10.14 -3.51
C ILE A 312 24.12 10.70 -3.32
N SER A 313 24.30 11.71 -2.46
CA SER A 313 25.62 12.31 -2.19
C SER A 313 26.48 11.48 -1.26
N ASP A 314 25.86 10.55 -0.54
CA ASP A 314 26.47 9.79 0.53
C ASP A 314 26.76 8.35 0.07
N ARG A 315 27.73 7.73 0.72
CA ARG A 315 27.99 6.31 0.61
C ARG A 315 28.30 5.75 1.98
N ILE A 316 27.63 4.66 2.32
CA ILE A 316 27.84 3.98 3.59
C ILE A 316 28.26 2.52 3.39
N SER A 317 28.86 1.96 4.42
CA SER A 317 29.04 0.52 4.58
C SER A 317 28.64 0.10 5.98
N VAL A 318 28.35 -1.19 6.18
CA VAL A 318 27.86 -1.70 7.46
C VAL A 318 28.69 -2.85 8.00
N SER A 319 28.75 -2.96 9.32
CA SER A 319 29.10 -4.18 10.06
C SER A 319 27.89 -4.65 10.85
N VAL A 320 27.87 -5.93 11.25
CA VAL A 320 26.75 -6.50 12.00
C VAL A 320 27.31 -7.26 13.21
N ARG A 321 26.79 -6.96 14.39
CA ARG A 321 27.13 -7.65 15.63
C ARG A 321 25.92 -8.40 16.15
N SER A 322 26.11 -9.68 16.47
CA SER A 322 25.07 -10.53 17.04
C SER A 322 24.93 -10.32 18.56
N PRO A 323 23.83 -10.80 19.17
CA PRO A 323 23.61 -10.71 20.61
C PRO A 323 24.70 -11.39 21.45
N THR A 324 25.32 -12.47 20.96
CA THR A 324 26.44 -13.13 21.66
C THR A 324 27.78 -12.42 21.50
N GLY A 325 27.82 -11.34 20.70
CA GLY A 325 28.99 -10.51 20.46
C GLY A 325 29.83 -10.92 19.25
N GLU A 326 29.38 -11.88 18.43
CA GLU A 326 30.04 -12.22 17.18
C GLU A 326 29.93 -11.05 16.19
N LEU A 327 31.06 -10.67 15.59
CA LEU A 327 31.14 -9.52 14.69
C LEU A 327 31.37 -9.97 13.25
N VAL A 328 30.38 -9.70 12.40
CA VAL A 328 30.58 -9.63 10.95
C VAL A 328 31.27 -8.30 10.66
N ASN A 329 32.55 -8.38 10.29
CA ASN A 329 33.36 -7.19 9.97
C ASN A 329 32.71 -6.31 8.91
N ARG A 330 33.10 -5.04 8.89
CA ARG A 330 32.64 -4.04 7.90
C ARG A 330 32.72 -4.61 6.49
N VAL A 331 31.57 -4.75 5.86
CA VAL A 331 31.44 -5.29 4.50
C VAL A 331 31.65 -4.15 3.52
N THR A 332 32.69 -4.23 2.69
CA THR A 332 32.96 -3.20 1.67
C THR A 332 31.75 -3.03 0.75
N PRO A 333 31.29 -1.79 0.49
CA PRO A 333 30.15 -1.58 -0.38
C PRO A 333 30.56 -1.85 -1.81
N LYS A 334 29.86 -2.79 -2.45
CA LYS A 334 30.00 -3.14 -3.85
C LYS A 334 28.60 -3.35 -4.42
N SER A 335 28.20 -2.49 -5.35
CA SER A 335 26.88 -2.55 -5.96
C SER A 335 26.61 -3.89 -6.64
N GLY A 336 25.42 -4.45 -6.41
CA GLY A 336 24.98 -5.73 -6.95
C GLY A 336 25.66 -6.96 -6.31
N TYR A 337 26.56 -6.76 -5.34
CA TYR A 337 27.21 -7.85 -4.61
C TYR A 337 26.49 -8.10 -3.29
N THR A 338 26.37 -9.38 -2.94
CA THR A 338 25.81 -9.83 -1.67
C THR A 338 26.87 -10.61 -0.91
N PHE A 339 27.20 -10.14 0.28
CA PHE A 339 28.02 -10.86 1.25
C PHE A 339 27.10 -11.73 2.10
N SER A 340 27.49 -12.98 2.36
CA SER A 340 26.73 -13.89 3.22
C SER A 340 27.70 -14.68 4.09
N THR A 341 27.37 -14.84 5.37
CA THR A 341 28.16 -15.61 6.33
C THR A 341 27.28 -16.26 7.38
N GLN A 342 27.64 -17.49 7.75
CA GLN A 342 27.03 -18.21 8.86
C GLN A 342 27.78 -17.84 10.14
N LEU A 343 27.06 -17.46 11.19
CA LEU A 343 27.70 -17.21 12.49
C LEU A 343 28.22 -18.53 13.09
N VAL A 344 29.29 -18.44 13.87
CA VAL A 344 29.96 -19.59 14.48
C VAL A 344 29.33 -19.97 15.81
N LEU A 345 28.95 -18.97 16.61
CA LEU A 345 28.37 -19.17 17.95
C LEU A 345 26.84 -19.26 17.94
N GLU A 346 26.22 -19.06 16.77
CA GLU A 346 24.78 -18.97 16.61
C GLU A 346 24.33 -19.65 15.31
N ARG A 347 23.06 -20.06 15.26
CA ARG A 347 22.46 -20.64 14.05
C ARG A 347 22.14 -19.60 12.97
N SER A 348 22.28 -18.32 13.29
CA SER A 348 21.87 -17.25 12.39
C SER A 348 22.82 -17.10 11.20
N GLN A 349 22.25 -16.77 10.04
CA GLN A 349 23.01 -16.37 8.86
C GLN A 349 22.80 -14.88 8.61
N VAL A 350 23.89 -14.14 8.42
CA VAL A 350 23.84 -12.71 8.10
C VAL A 350 24.16 -12.52 6.62
N THR A 351 23.33 -11.73 5.96
CA THR A 351 23.52 -11.32 4.57
C THR A 351 23.48 -9.80 4.46
N VAL A 352 24.44 -9.22 3.74
CA VAL A 352 24.53 -7.77 3.47
C VAL A 352 24.61 -7.56 1.96
N SER A 353 23.63 -6.83 1.41
CA SER A 353 23.55 -6.50 -0.02
C SER A 353 23.55 -4.99 -0.20
N TYR A 354 24.32 -4.49 -1.18
CA TYR A 354 24.33 -3.08 -1.53
C TYR A 354 23.81 -2.84 -2.95
N TYR A 355 22.97 -1.82 -3.10
CA TYR A 355 22.42 -1.38 -4.37
C TYR A 355 22.56 0.13 -4.50
N TYR A 356 23.43 0.58 -5.42
CA TYR A 356 23.66 1.99 -5.73
C TYR A 356 24.42 2.17 -7.06
N PRO A 357 24.23 3.28 -7.78
CA PRO A 357 23.10 4.19 -7.64
C PRO A 357 21.78 3.49 -8.04
N LEU A 358 20.68 3.82 -7.37
CA LEU A 358 19.34 3.38 -7.77
C LEU A 358 18.82 4.16 -8.97
N ASP A 359 18.14 3.50 -9.91
CA ASP A 359 17.36 4.22 -10.93
C ASP A 359 16.26 5.07 -10.25
N GLY A 360 16.01 6.27 -10.77
CA GLY A 360 15.11 7.25 -10.17
C GLY A 360 15.82 8.23 -9.22
N SER A 361 16.14 7.82 -7.99
CA SER A 361 16.72 8.71 -6.96
C SER A 361 18.24 8.84 -7.01
N GLY A 362 18.94 7.84 -7.51
CA GLY A 362 20.41 7.73 -7.43
C GLY A 362 20.95 7.35 -6.05
N ASP A 363 20.06 7.15 -5.07
CA ASP A 363 20.39 6.82 -3.69
C ASP A 363 21.09 5.46 -3.55
N GLN A 364 21.50 5.16 -2.32
CA GLN A 364 21.97 3.85 -1.90
C GLN A 364 20.93 3.17 -1.00
N ILE A 365 20.62 1.91 -1.31
CA ILE A 365 19.98 0.96 -0.40
C ILE A 365 21.02 -0.06 0.06
N THR A 366 21.03 -0.33 1.36
CA THR A 366 21.72 -1.46 1.98
C THR A 366 20.68 -2.36 2.61
N ILE A 367 20.64 -3.63 2.21
CA ILE A 367 19.75 -4.63 2.80
C ILE A 367 20.56 -5.53 3.72
N VAL A 368 20.15 -5.63 4.98
CA VAL A 368 20.68 -6.60 5.93
C VAL A 368 19.59 -7.64 6.22
N ARG A 369 19.88 -8.91 5.95
CA ARG A 369 19.02 -10.04 6.34
C ARG A 369 19.71 -10.84 7.44
N ILE A 370 18.99 -11.13 8.51
CA ILE A 370 19.42 -12.01 9.59
C ILE A 370 18.46 -13.19 9.57
N LEU A 371 18.90 -14.31 8.99
CA LEU A 371 18.08 -15.53 8.94
C LEU A 371 18.23 -16.29 10.24
N ASP A 372 17.12 -16.83 10.74
CA ASP A 372 17.01 -17.54 12.00
C ASP A 372 17.65 -16.78 13.17
N ALA A 373 17.18 -15.54 13.39
CA ALA A 373 17.79 -14.59 14.32
C ALA A 373 17.75 -15.09 15.78
N THR A 374 18.90 -15.04 16.44
CA THR A 374 18.99 -15.29 17.89
C THR A 374 18.34 -14.14 18.67
N PRO A 375 17.59 -14.42 19.75
CA PRO A 375 17.03 -13.39 20.61
C PRO A 375 18.11 -12.53 21.29
N GLY A 376 17.82 -11.24 21.46
CA GLY A 376 18.71 -10.25 22.06
C GLY A 376 18.85 -9.01 21.19
N ILE A 377 19.91 -8.24 21.42
CA ILE A 377 20.16 -7.01 20.67
C ILE A 377 21.12 -7.30 19.52
N TRP A 378 20.65 -7.07 18.30
CA TRP A 378 21.49 -7.03 17.12
C TRP A 378 21.89 -5.59 16.84
N THR A 379 23.18 -5.34 16.54
CA THR A 379 23.66 -4.01 16.21
C THR A 379 24.17 -3.98 14.79
N ILE A 380 23.56 -3.16 13.92
CA ILE A 380 24.10 -2.83 12.60
C ILE A 380 24.84 -1.50 12.75
N THR A 381 26.16 -1.48 12.56
CA THR A 381 26.95 -0.25 12.64
C THR A 381 27.17 0.30 11.23
N ALA A 382 26.71 1.52 10.96
CA ALA A 382 26.89 2.24 9.70
C ALA A 382 28.14 3.13 9.73
N TYR A 383 28.98 2.98 8.71
CA TYR A 383 30.20 3.76 8.51
C TYR A 383 30.03 4.68 7.31
N GLY A 384 30.30 5.97 7.48
CA GLY A 384 30.37 6.91 6.37
C GLY A 384 31.64 6.71 5.55
N ASP A 385 31.49 6.22 4.32
CA ASP A 385 32.60 6.19 3.35
C ASP A 385 32.78 7.55 2.68
N ILE A 386 31.64 8.18 2.37
CA ILE A 386 31.50 9.51 1.75
C ILE A 386 30.25 10.11 2.38
N ILE A 387 30.33 11.27 3.03
CA ILE A 387 29.17 11.91 3.67
C ILE A 387 29.17 13.40 3.35
N LEU A 388 28.08 13.86 2.72
CA LEU A 388 27.79 15.26 2.43
C LEU A 388 26.49 15.70 3.10
N ASN A 389 25.44 14.87 3.05
CA ASN A 389 24.15 15.16 3.65
C ASN A 389 24.03 14.53 5.04
N GLY A 390 24.32 13.23 5.16
CA GLY A 390 24.39 12.52 6.44
C GLY A 390 23.09 11.88 6.90
N GLN A 391 22.00 12.00 6.16
CA GLN A 391 20.74 11.36 6.51
C GLN A 391 20.81 9.85 6.34
N LEU A 392 20.58 9.15 7.45
CA LEU A 392 20.49 7.69 7.54
C LEU A 392 19.10 7.32 8.00
N ASN A 393 18.40 6.52 7.20
CA ASN A 393 17.12 5.94 7.60
C ASN A 393 17.25 4.41 7.59
N ALA A 394 16.55 3.73 8.48
CA ALA A 394 16.39 2.29 8.40
C ALA A 394 14.95 1.87 8.73
N TRP A 395 14.42 0.93 7.96
CA TRP A 395 13.09 0.36 8.14
C TRP A 395 13.15 -1.13 8.45
N LEU A 396 12.34 -1.53 9.43
CA LEU A 396 11.89 -2.90 9.61
C LEU A 396 10.63 -3.14 8.75
N PRO A 397 10.27 -4.39 8.46
CA PRO A 397 9.08 -4.72 7.69
C PRO A 397 7.81 -4.18 8.36
N LEU A 398 6.75 -4.02 7.57
CA LEU A 398 5.44 -3.59 8.05
C LEU A 398 4.97 -4.47 9.23
N THR A 399 4.21 -3.91 10.18
CA THR A 399 3.49 -4.72 11.19
C THR A 399 2.79 -5.92 10.54
N GLY A 400 3.05 -7.13 11.05
CA GLY A 400 2.53 -8.39 10.49
C GLY A 400 3.45 -9.06 9.46
N PHE A 401 4.50 -8.38 8.97
CA PHE A 401 5.58 -8.94 8.15
C PHE A 401 6.89 -9.12 8.93
N VAL A 402 6.87 -8.82 10.22
CA VAL A 402 7.93 -9.13 11.17
C VAL A 402 7.29 -9.46 12.51
N ALA A 403 7.95 -10.28 13.33
CA ALA A 403 7.46 -10.62 14.66
C ALA A 403 7.29 -9.34 15.52
N PRO A 404 6.21 -9.23 16.32
CA PRO A 404 5.95 -8.03 17.15
C PRO A 404 7.04 -7.71 18.19
N SER A 405 7.92 -8.67 18.47
CA SER A 405 9.06 -8.49 19.38
C SER A 405 10.33 -8.00 18.69
N VAL A 406 10.24 -7.60 17.42
CA VAL A 406 11.36 -7.03 16.65
C VAL A 406 11.14 -5.54 16.49
N GLU A 407 11.94 -4.72 17.17
CA GLU A 407 11.77 -3.27 17.21
C GLU A 407 13.14 -2.58 17.19
N PHE A 408 13.23 -1.38 16.63
CA PHE A 408 14.39 -0.53 16.87
C PHE A 408 14.39 -0.01 18.31
N LEU A 409 15.55 -0.07 18.98
CA LEU A 409 15.71 0.51 20.31
C LEU A 409 15.58 2.04 20.26
N SER A 410 16.22 2.66 19.27
CA SER A 410 16.12 4.09 18.97
C SER A 410 15.24 4.32 17.74
N SER A 411 13.93 4.41 17.94
CA SER A 411 12.96 4.59 16.85
C SER A 411 12.42 6.02 16.79
N THR A 412 11.97 6.45 15.60
CA THR A 412 11.23 7.70 15.42
C THR A 412 9.82 7.42 14.88
N PRO A 413 8.78 8.18 15.33
CA PRO A 413 7.43 8.04 14.79
C PRO A 413 7.23 8.78 13.45
N TYR A 414 8.17 9.66 13.08
CA TYR A 414 8.15 10.43 11.82
C TYR A 414 8.69 9.59 10.65
N ASN A 415 8.32 9.95 9.42
CA ASN A 415 8.72 9.24 8.20
C ASN A 415 8.36 7.75 8.21
N THR A 416 7.14 7.49 8.67
CA THR A 416 6.52 6.16 8.75
C THR A 416 5.44 5.94 7.69
N ILE A 417 5.25 6.90 6.76
CA ILE A 417 4.35 6.77 5.61
C ILE A 417 4.82 5.59 4.75
N THR A 418 3.95 4.60 4.58
CA THR A 418 4.26 3.36 3.85
C THR A 418 4.16 3.56 2.34
N SER A 419 4.90 2.76 1.56
CA SER A 419 4.70 2.66 0.12
C SER A 419 3.39 1.91 -0.17
N PRO A 420 2.51 2.40 -1.07
CA PRO A 420 2.75 3.45 -2.06
C PRO A 420 2.30 4.86 -1.66
N ALA A 421 1.87 5.11 -0.42
CA ALA A 421 1.37 6.43 -0.02
C ALA A 421 2.46 7.52 0.01
N ASN A 422 3.73 7.14 -0.13
CA ASN A 422 4.85 8.05 -0.35
C ASN A 422 4.98 8.53 -1.80
N ALA A 423 4.20 7.99 -2.73
CA ALA A 423 4.16 8.43 -4.12
C ALA A 423 3.41 9.77 -4.26
N PRO A 424 3.82 10.64 -5.19
CA PRO A 424 3.03 11.83 -5.50
C PRO A 424 1.71 11.47 -6.20
N GLY A 425 0.76 12.42 -6.22
CA GLY A 425 -0.40 12.40 -7.14
C GLY A 425 -1.71 11.87 -6.54
N GLY A 426 -1.66 10.84 -5.70
CA GLY A 426 -2.85 10.30 -5.01
C GLY A 426 -3.42 11.22 -3.93
N VAL A 427 -4.54 10.82 -3.34
CA VAL A 427 -5.14 11.39 -2.12
C VAL A 427 -4.73 10.49 -0.94
N HIS A 428 -3.85 10.98 -0.08
CA HIS A 428 -3.23 10.21 0.99
C HIS A 428 -3.85 10.56 2.33
N CYS A 429 -4.46 9.56 2.97
CA CYS A 429 -5.24 9.79 4.18
C CYS A 429 -4.65 9.07 5.40
N GLY A 430 -4.44 9.85 6.45
CA GLY A 430 -4.25 9.33 7.80
C GLY A 430 -5.58 9.04 8.49
N ALA A 431 -5.50 8.49 9.69
CA ALA A 431 -6.65 8.13 10.48
C ALA A 431 -6.76 9.00 11.75
N TYR A 432 -7.98 9.34 12.14
CA TYR A 432 -8.26 9.93 13.43
C TYR A 432 -9.47 9.27 14.10
N ASN A 433 -9.51 9.41 15.42
CA ASN A 433 -10.64 9.03 16.25
C ASN A 433 -11.65 10.19 16.27
N SER A 434 -12.77 10.03 15.57
CA SER A 434 -13.82 11.05 15.49
C SER A 434 -14.74 11.10 16.71
N ILE A 435 -14.75 10.09 17.58
CA ILE A 435 -15.47 10.11 18.88
C ILE A 435 -14.82 11.13 19.81
N ARG A 436 -13.48 11.11 19.88
CA ARG A 436 -12.68 11.94 20.81
C ARG A 436 -12.00 13.12 20.14
N ASN A 437 -12.13 13.26 18.83
CA ASN A 437 -11.45 14.26 18.00
C ASN A 437 -9.93 14.28 18.27
N SER A 438 -9.31 13.09 18.28
CA SER A 438 -7.89 12.88 18.52
C SER A 438 -7.28 12.05 17.40
N LEU A 439 -5.97 12.14 17.20
CA LEU A 439 -5.27 11.31 16.20
C LEU A 439 -5.41 9.82 16.53
N TYR A 440 -5.52 8.96 15.50
CA TYR A 440 -5.39 7.52 15.70
C TYR A 440 -3.93 7.22 16.03
N PRO A 441 -3.61 6.61 17.19
CA PRO A 441 -2.24 6.53 17.66
C PRO A 441 -1.27 5.90 16.66
N ASN A 442 -1.71 4.87 15.93
CA ASN A 442 -0.84 4.15 15.01
C ASN A 442 -0.79 4.78 13.61
N SER A 443 -1.62 5.78 13.27
CA SER A 443 -1.57 6.41 11.94
C SER A 443 -0.15 6.87 11.64
N SER A 444 0.41 6.45 10.51
CA SER A 444 1.75 6.84 10.08
C SER A 444 1.86 8.36 9.95
N TRP A 445 3.03 8.90 10.31
CA TRP A 445 3.32 10.33 10.27
C TRP A 445 4.34 10.62 9.18
N GLY A 446 4.19 11.78 8.55
CA GLY A 446 5.21 12.37 7.70
C GLY A 446 6.43 12.84 8.50
N THR A 447 7.33 13.61 7.91
CA THR A 447 7.46 13.88 6.47
C THR A 447 7.80 12.58 5.71
N THR A 448 7.88 12.59 4.39
CA THR A 448 8.54 11.50 3.66
C THR A 448 10.00 11.87 3.37
N ARG A 449 10.75 11.00 2.68
CA ARG A 449 12.08 11.38 2.14
C ARG A 449 11.97 12.38 0.99
N LEU A 450 10.81 12.43 0.34
CA LEU A 450 10.45 13.54 -0.55
C LEU A 450 9.92 14.72 0.27
N PRO A 451 10.07 15.96 -0.22
CA PRO A 451 9.48 17.13 0.42
C PRO A 451 7.96 17.22 0.14
N LEU A 452 7.23 16.16 0.49
CA LEU A 452 5.77 16.09 0.42
C LEU A 452 5.17 16.28 1.81
N ASP A 453 4.20 17.18 1.91
CA ASP A 453 3.38 17.37 3.12
C ASP A 453 2.36 16.23 3.23
N LEU A 454 2.75 15.13 3.89
CA LEU A 454 1.92 13.94 4.08
C LEU A 454 1.64 13.65 5.57
N PRO A 455 0.46 13.08 5.92
CA PRO A 455 -0.68 12.79 5.03
C PRO A 455 -1.28 14.07 4.41
N ASP A 456 -2.09 13.97 3.34
CA ASP A 456 -2.80 15.15 2.84
C ASP A 456 -3.83 15.64 3.89
N PHE A 457 -4.49 14.72 4.56
CA PHE A 457 -5.39 14.99 5.69
C PHE A 457 -5.68 13.69 6.45
N VAL A 458 -6.44 13.78 7.53
CA VAL A 458 -6.96 12.60 8.24
C VAL A 458 -8.47 12.44 8.06
N ALA A 459 -8.93 11.21 7.95
CA ALA A 459 -10.35 10.82 7.94
C ALA A 459 -10.64 9.85 9.11
N PRO A 460 -11.92 9.64 9.48
CA PRO A 460 -12.24 8.71 10.56
C PRO A 460 -11.67 7.33 10.26
N GLY A 461 -10.92 6.76 11.20
CA GLY A 461 -10.26 5.46 11.01
C GLY A 461 -10.09 4.67 12.31
N TYR A 462 -10.89 4.98 13.33
CA TYR A 462 -10.91 4.28 14.61
C TYR A 462 -12.35 3.93 14.96
N GLN A 463 -12.61 2.66 15.27
CA GLN A 463 -13.92 2.07 15.55
C GLN A 463 -14.94 2.38 14.45
N ILE A 464 -14.50 2.32 13.19
CA ILE A 464 -15.38 2.49 12.04
C ILE A 464 -16.25 1.26 11.95
N GLY A 465 -17.56 1.44 11.82
CA GLY A 465 -18.49 0.34 11.61
C GLY A 465 -18.58 -0.07 10.14
N GLY A 466 -18.74 -1.36 9.87
CA GLY A 466 -18.86 -1.90 8.52
C GLY A 466 -19.16 -3.40 8.54
N PHE A 467 -19.23 -4.01 7.35
CA PHE A 467 -19.57 -5.42 7.21
C PHE A 467 -18.35 -6.28 6.86
N TYR A 468 -18.16 -7.33 7.63
CA TYR A 468 -17.33 -8.47 7.28
C TYR A 468 -18.21 -9.59 6.67
N PRO A 469 -17.61 -10.60 6.01
CA PRO A 469 -18.33 -11.79 5.54
C PRO A 469 -19.10 -12.52 6.66
N TYR A 470 -18.62 -12.41 7.90
CA TYR A 470 -19.22 -13.02 9.09
C TYR A 470 -20.17 -12.07 9.86
N GLY A 471 -20.46 -10.89 9.31
CA GLY A 471 -21.43 -9.94 9.88
C GLY A 471 -20.86 -8.54 10.17
N TYR A 472 -21.68 -7.71 10.79
CA TYR A 472 -21.30 -6.34 11.14
C TYR A 472 -20.21 -6.31 12.23
N GLY A 473 -19.23 -5.43 12.08
CA GLY A 473 -18.12 -5.28 13.02
C GLY A 473 -17.45 -3.92 12.91
N THR A 474 -16.29 -3.79 13.54
CA THR A 474 -15.51 -2.55 13.57
C THR A 474 -14.06 -2.73 13.18
N MET A 475 -13.49 -1.77 12.45
CA MET A 475 -12.09 -1.75 12.03
C MET A 475 -11.38 -0.48 12.51
N ASP A 476 -10.12 -0.65 12.90
CA ASP A 476 -9.17 0.44 13.15
C ASP A 476 -8.11 0.45 12.05
N GLY A 477 -7.71 1.63 11.57
CA GLY A 477 -6.60 1.78 10.63
C GLY A 477 -6.81 2.80 9.52
N THR A 478 -5.72 3.12 8.84
CA THR A 478 -5.76 4.01 7.68
C THR A 478 -6.47 3.41 6.47
N SER A 479 -6.64 2.09 6.39
CA SER A 479 -7.46 1.46 5.33
C SER A 479 -8.93 1.88 5.42
N ALA A 480 -9.52 1.88 6.62
CA ALA A 480 -10.88 2.37 6.84
C ALA A 480 -11.02 3.87 6.52
N ALA A 481 -10.02 4.68 6.90
CA ALA A 481 -9.98 6.10 6.54
C ALA A 481 -9.90 6.32 5.01
N ALA A 482 -9.18 5.45 4.29
CA ALA A 482 -9.10 5.46 2.84
C ALA A 482 -10.44 5.09 2.18
N ALA A 483 -11.18 4.13 2.73
CA ALA A 483 -12.52 3.78 2.24
C ALA A 483 -13.51 4.94 2.39
N ILE A 484 -13.53 5.64 3.53
CA ILE A 484 -14.37 6.83 3.72
C ILE A 484 -13.98 7.93 2.73
N THR A 485 -12.68 8.16 2.58
CA THR A 485 -12.14 9.14 1.62
C THR A 485 -12.52 8.78 0.19
N ALA A 486 -12.47 7.50 -0.18
CA ALA A 486 -12.84 7.02 -1.50
C ALA A 486 -14.31 7.31 -1.83
N GLY A 487 -15.23 7.08 -0.88
CA GLY A 487 -16.62 7.46 -1.08
C GLY A 487 -16.82 8.97 -1.21
N ALA A 488 -16.13 9.79 -0.40
CA ALA A 488 -16.17 11.25 -0.55
C ALA A 488 -15.67 11.71 -1.94
N CYS A 489 -14.59 11.10 -2.44
CA CYS A 489 -14.07 11.34 -3.79
C CYS A 489 -15.06 10.89 -4.88
N ALA A 490 -15.84 9.83 -4.64
CA ALA A 490 -16.85 9.38 -5.58
C ALA A 490 -17.99 10.40 -5.70
N LEU A 491 -18.41 11.02 -4.60
CA LEU A 491 -19.37 12.13 -4.62
C LEU A 491 -18.82 13.33 -5.41
N MET A 492 -17.52 13.63 -5.28
CA MET A 492 -16.87 14.68 -6.06
C MET A 492 -16.78 14.34 -7.55
N LEU A 493 -16.56 13.08 -7.93
CA LEU A 493 -16.57 12.65 -9.33
C LEU A 493 -17.99 12.65 -9.93
N GLN A 494 -19.03 12.36 -9.13
CA GLN A 494 -20.41 12.54 -9.56
C GLN A 494 -20.64 14.01 -9.92
N TRP A 495 -20.34 14.92 -9.00
CA TRP A 495 -20.50 16.35 -9.24
C TRP A 495 -19.66 16.86 -10.42
N GLY A 496 -18.37 16.50 -10.49
CA GLY A 496 -17.45 17.02 -11.50
C GLY A 496 -17.72 16.43 -12.89
N ILE A 497 -17.65 15.10 -12.99
CA ILE A 497 -17.69 14.40 -14.29
C ILE A 497 -19.12 14.05 -14.70
N VAL A 498 -19.90 13.39 -13.84
CA VAL A 498 -21.24 12.87 -14.20
C VAL A 498 -22.21 14.02 -14.47
N GLU A 499 -22.24 15.02 -13.60
CA GLU A 499 -23.06 16.22 -13.75
C GLU A 499 -22.43 17.27 -14.67
N SER A 500 -21.25 16.99 -15.23
CA SER A 500 -20.54 17.84 -16.20
C SER A 500 -20.17 19.24 -15.69
N ASN A 501 -19.96 19.41 -14.38
CA ASN A 501 -19.51 20.69 -13.82
C ASN A 501 -18.01 20.96 -14.11
N ASP A 502 -17.18 19.90 -14.16
CA ASP A 502 -15.76 19.99 -14.53
C ASP A 502 -15.24 18.62 -15.00
N LEU A 503 -15.08 18.47 -16.32
CA LEU A 503 -14.62 17.24 -16.97
C LEU A 503 -13.12 16.94 -16.75
N GLY A 504 -12.37 17.87 -16.15
CA GLY A 504 -10.94 17.73 -15.84
C GLY A 504 -10.63 17.09 -14.48
N PHE A 505 -11.67 16.70 -13.72
CA PHE A 505 -11.48 16.10 -12.39
C PHE A 505 -10.56 14.88 -12.43
N SER A 506 -9.49 14.94 -11.65
CA SER A 506 -8.45 13.92 -11.49
C SER A 506 -7.99 13.91 -10.02
N SER A 507 -7.19 12.92 -9.62
CA SER A 507 -6.73 12.80 -8.23
C SER A 507 -6.10 14.10 -7.70
N PRO A 508 -5.15 14.77 -8.40
CA PRO A 508 -4.55 16.00 -7.89
C PRO A 508 -5.54 17.16 -7.72
N LEU A 509 -6.53 17.29 -8.61
CA LEU A 509 -7.53 18.35 -8.54
C LEU A 509 -8.50 18.11 -7.37
N ILE A 510 -9.00 16.88 -7.23
CA ILE A 510 -9.84 16.47 -6.11
C ILE A 510 -9.09 16.67 -4.78
N ARG A 511 -7.83 16.23 -4.71
CA ARG A 511 -6.94 16.43 -3.56
C ARG A 511 -6.86 17.89 -3.15
N ALA A 512 -6.63 18.79 -4.11
CA ALA A 512 -6.54 20.23 -3.84
C ALA A 512 -7.84 20.80 -3.25
N TYR A 513 -9.01 20.38 -3.75
CA TYR A 513 -10.28 20.81 -3.18
C TYR A 513 -10.50 20.26 -1.76
N LEU A 514 -10.26 18.97 -1.55
CA LEU A 514 -10.36 18.35 -0.22
C LEU A 514 -9.45 19.02 0.81
N ILE A 515 -8.20 19.30 0.43
CA ILE A 515 -7.25 20.04 1.27
C ILE A 515 -7.81 21.41 1.65
N ARG A 516 -8.34 22.19 0.69
CA ARG A 516 -8.94 23.51 1.00
C ARG A 516 -10.11 23.38 1.97
N GLY A 517 -10.94 22.36 1.79
CA GLY A 517 -12.11 22.07 2.63
C GLY A 517 -11.80 21.48 4.01
N CYS A 518 -10.59 21.02 4.28
CA CYS A 518 -10.24 20.43 5.56
C CYS A 518 -10.58 21.34 6.74
N ARG A 519 -11.22 20.75 7.75
CA ARG A 519 -11.45 21.44 9.02
C ARG A 519 -10.14 21.48 9.81
N ARG A 520 -9.81 22.68 10.30
CA ARG A 520 -8.60 22.98 11.06
C ARG A 520 -8.98 23.51 12.44
N THR A 521 -8.03 23.47 13.35
CA THR A 521 -8.17 24.04 14.69
C THR A 521 -7.13 25.14 14.89
N ASP A 522 -7.44 26.16 15.69
CA ASP A 522 -6.50 27.27 15.94
C ASP A 522 -5.35 26.88 16.89
N VAL A 523 -5.40 25.67 17.46
CA VAL A 523 -4.39 25.17 18.42
C VAL A 523 -3.20 24.47 17.74
N MET A 524 -3.27 24.24 16.43
CA MET A 524 -2.23 23.56 15.65
C MET A 524 -1.88 24.37 14.40
N THR A 525 -0.63 24.26 13.96
CA THR A 525 -0.20 24.76 12.64
C THR A 525 -0.45 23.69 11.58
N TYR A 526 -0.89 24.12 10.39
CA TYR A 526 -1.12 23.25 9.24
C TYR A 526 -0.35 23.76 8.01
N PRO A 527 0.13 22.88 7.12
CA PRO A 527 0.14 21.43 7.31
C PRO A 527 1.07 20.99 8.44
N ASN A 528 0.82 19.81 9.02
CA ASN A 528 1.75 19.16 9.94
C ASN A 528 1.84 17.65 9.67
N PRO A 529 2.93 16.97 10.10
CA PRO A 529 3.19 15.57 9.76
C PRO A 529 2.14 14.56 10.24
N GLN A 530 1.31 14.92 11.22
CA GLN A 530 0.31 14.02 11.81
C GLN A 530 -1.08 14.19 11.20
N TRP A 531 -1.53 15.43 11.05
CA TRP A 531 -2.88 15.77 10.62
C TRP A 531 -2.95 16.21 9.15
N GLY A 532 -1.80 16.33 8.48
CA GLY A 532 -1.76 16.89 7.14
C GLY A 532 -2.30 18.31 7.13
N PHE A 533 -3.25 18.58 6.24
CA PHE A 533 -3.95 19.86 6.13
C PHE A 533 -5.21 19.97 7.01
N GLY A 534 -5.55 18.95 7.80
CA GLY A 534 -6.69 18.96 8.74
C GLY A 534 -7.52 17.67 8.71
N THR A 535 -8.77 17.74 9.16
CA THR A 535 -9.72 16.61 9.06
C THR A 535 -10.59 16.76 7.83
N LEU A 536 -10.83 15.66 7.10
CA LEU A 536 -11.73 15.59 5.95
C LEU A 536 -13.10 16.21 6.28
N ASN A 537 -13.55 17.16 5.45
CA ASN A 537 -14.86 17.79 5.57
C ASN A 537 -15.42 18.11 4.18
N LEU A 538 -16.19 17.17 3.62
CA LEU A 538 -16.68 17.26 2.25
C LEU A 538 -17.64 18.44 2.04
N LEU A 539 -18.53 18.74 3.00
CA LEU A 539 -19.46 19.86 2.87
C LEU A 539 -18.70 21.19 2.78
N GLN A 540 -17.67 21.36 3.60
CA GLN A 540 -16.81 22.54 3.56
C GLN A 540 -16.00 22.61 2.27
N THR A 541 -15.57 21.48 1.71
CA THR A 541 -14.98 21.41 0.37
C THR A 541 -15.90 22.02 -0.68
N PHE A 542 -17.17 21.58 -0.74
CA PHE A 542 -18.14 22.13 -1.68
C PHE A 542 -18.47 23.60 -1.42
N PHE A 543 -18.47 24.04 -0.16
CA PHE A 543 -18.64 25.45 0.18
C PHE A 543 -17.54 26.31 -0.48
N TYR A 544 -16.28 25.95 -0.32
CA TYR A 544 -15.17 26.70 -0.93
C TYR A 544 -15.11 26.58 -2.46
N MET A 545 -15.58 25.46 -3.03
CA MET A 545 -15.69 25.33 -4.48
C MET A 545 -16.64 26.35 -5.10
N ARG A 546 -17.63 26.87 -4.37
CA ARG A 546 -18.53 27.93 -4.84
C ARG A 546 -17.90 29.32 -4.88
N GLU A 547 -16.80 29.52 -4.16
CA GLU A 547 -16.12 30.82 -4.05
C GLU A 547 -14.99 30.98 -5.07
N LEU A 548 -14.65 29.92 -5.81
CA LEU A 548 -13.68 29.88 -6.91
C LEU A 548 -14.39 30.08 -8.25
#